data_AF-A0A443SEE2-F1
#
_entry.id   AF-A0A443SEE2-F1
#
_cell.length_a   1.000
_cell.length_b   1.000
_cell.length_c   1.000
_cell.angle_alpha   90.00
_cell.angle_beta   90.00
_cell.angle_gamma   90.00
#
_symmetry.space_group_name_H-M   'P 1'
#
loop_
_entity.id
_entity.type
_entity.pdbx_description
1 polymer ?
#
loop_
_entity_poly.entity_id
_entity_poly.type
_entity_poly.pdbx_seq_one_letter_code
_entity_poly.pdbx_strand_id
1 'polypeptide(L)'
;MFTVIYHIHQFDVNSWLKIVADRESTQFLQMLGNALFSFGKNPNDEKQMVLGLYRKHLQYMAICRFPDYLEQVFRIILNGMRNFSLYPLLWNDLLLSFGFYVQLPNVQLPYLIAELKKYANSQPLFCANE
;
A
#
# COMPACT_ATOMS: atom_id res chain seq x y z
N MET A 1 -22.24 12.72 1.70
CA MET A 1 -21.01 12.25 2.36
C MET A 1 -21.16 10.82 2.89
N PHE A 2 -22.19 10.53 3.68
CA PHE A 2 -22.48 9.18 4.21
C PHE A 2 -22.71 8.10 3.13
N THR A 3 -23.40 8.41 2.03
CA THR A 3 -23.70 7.46 0.94
C THR A 3 -22.45 6.99 0.19
N VAL A 4 -21.45 7.87 0.05
CA VAL A 4 -20.17 7.55 -0.62
C VAL A 4 -19.32 6.65 0.27
N ILE A 5 -19.25 6.93 1.58
CA ILE A 5 -18.50 6.10 2.54
C ILE A 5 -19.12 4.70 2.63
N TYR A 6 -20.45 4.60 2.63
CA TYR A 6 -21.16 3.31 2.65
C TYR A 6 -20.83 2.43 1.42
N HIS A 7 -20.83 3.02 0.22
CA HIS A 7 -20.51 2.28 -1.00
C HIS A 7 -19.05 1.85 -1.10
N ILE A 8 -18.10 2.67 -0.63
CA ILE A 8 -16.68 2.27 -0.61
C ILE A 8 -16.46 1.19 0.44
N HIS A 9 -17.15 1.22 1.58
CA HIS A 9 -17.02 0.19 2.61
C HIS A 9 -17.57 -1.18 2.16
N GLN A 10 -18.58 -1.19 1.30
CA GLN A 10 -19.11 -2.42 0.71
C GLN A 10 -18.32 -2.93 -0.50
N PHE A 11 -17.40 -2.11 -1.04
CA PHE A 11 -16.62 -2.49 -2.20
C PHE A 11 -15.50 -3.46 -1.80
N ASP A 12 -15.71 -4.75 -2.10
CA ASP A 12 -14.69 -5.78 -1.93
C ASP A 12 -13.64 -5.70 -3.04
N VAL A 13 -12.69 -4.78 -2.85
CA VAL A 13 -11.55 -4.58 -3.74
C VAL A 13 -10.76 -5.87 -3.95
N ASN A 14 -10.64 -6.74 -2.95
CA ASN A 14 -9.85 -7.97 -3.08
C ASN A 14 -10.50 -8.92 -4.09
N SER A 15 -11.80 -9.16 -3.97
CA SER A 15 -12.54 -9.99 -4.92
C SER A 15 -12.63 -9.36 -6.30
N TRP A 16 -12.84 -8.04 -6.38
CA TRP A 16 -12.89 -7.30 -7.64
C TRP A 16 -11.55 -7.32 -8.40
N LEU A 17 -10.42 -7.14 -7.71
CA LEU A 17 -9.09 -7.15 -8.33
C LEU A 17 -8.75 -8.46 -9.04
N LYS A 18 -9.36 -9.58 -8.64
CA LYS A 18 -9.11 -10.90 -9.26
C LYS A 18 -9.76 -11.07 -10.63
N ILE A 19 -10.79 -10.29 -10.94
CA ILE A 19 -11.60 -10.45 -12.15
C ILE A 19 -11.56 -9.23 -13.10
N VAL A 20 -11.10 -8.08 -12.59
CA VAL A 20 -11.08 -6.82 -13.31
C VAL A 20 -9.95 -6.77 -14.37
N ALA A 21 -10.18 -6.04 -15.46
CA ALA A 21 -9.16 -5.78 -16.47
C ALA A 21 -8.04 -4.85 -15.96
N ASP A 22 -6.83 -5.02 -16.49
CA ASP A 22 -5.64 -4.28 -16.05
C ASP A 22 -5.75 -2.76 -16.18
N ARG A 23 -6.47 -2.31 -17.22
CA ARG A 23 -6.75 -0.88 -17.45
C ARG A 23 -7.52 -0.27 -16.29
N GLU A 24 -8.55 -0.97 -15.81
CA GLU A 24 -9.41 -0.51 -14.73
C GLU A 24 -8.67 -0.54 -13.39
N SER A 25 -7.86 -1.58 -13.13
CA SER A 25 -6.96 -1.62 -11.96
C SER A 25 -5.98 -0.45 -11.93
N THR A 26 -5.40 -0.11 -13.09
CA THR A 26 -4.44 1.00 -13.21
C THR A 26 -5.13 2.34 -12.96
N GLN A 27 -6.33 2.54 -13.53
CA GLN A 27 -7.12 3.74 -13.27
C GLN A 27 -7.53 3.85 -11.80
N PHE A 28 -7.95 2.73 -11.20
CA PHE A 28 -8.28 2.67 -9.78
C PHE A 28 -7.07 3.03 -8.91
N LEU A 29 -5.88 2.51 -9.22
CA LEU A 29 -4.66 2.84 -8.48
C LEU A 29 -4.29 4.33 -8.59
N GLN A 30 -4.47 4.93 -9.77
CA GLN A 30 -4.27 6.37 -9.95
C GLN A 30 -5.25 7.20 -9.12
N MET A 31 -6.54 6.83 -9.15
CA MET A 31 -7.57 7.49 -8.33
C MET A 31 -7.29 7.33 -6.84
N LEU A 32 -6.87 6.15 -6.43
CA LEU A 32 -6.49 5.83 -5.05
C LEU A 32 -5.30 6.68 -4.59
N GLY A 33 -4.26 6.77 -5.42
CA GLY A 33 -3.11 7.63 -5.17
C GLY A 33 -3.51 9.09 -4.98
N ASN A 34 -4.26 9.66 -5.92
CA ASN A 34 -4.74 11.04 -5.84
C ASN A 34 -5.55 11.31 -4.58
N ALA A 35 -6.44 10.38 -4.20
CA ALA A 35 -7.20 10.50 -2.98
C ALA A 35 -6.31 10.45 -1.72
N LEU A 36 -5.33 9.55 -1.67
CA LEU A 36 -4.35 9.49 -0.58
C LEU A 36 -3.56 10.80 -0.44
N PHE A 37 -3.12 11.40 -1.54
CA PHE A 37 -2.49 12.73 -1.54
C PHE A 37 -3.43 13.83 -1.03
N SER A 38 -4.73 13.74 -1.32
CA SER A 38 -5.73 14.74 -0.86
C SER A 38 -5.95 14.75 0.66
N PHE A 39 -5.66 13.64 1.35
CA PHE A 39 -5.70 13.59 2.81
C PHE A 39 -4.50 14.30 3.45
N GLY A 40 -3.39 14.44 2.73
CA GLY A 40 -2.16 15.06 3.22
C GLY A 40 -1.47 14.26 4.33
N LYS A 41 -0.51 14.91 5.01
CA LYS A 41 0.29 14.30 6.07
C LYS A 41 -0.45 14.15 7.41
N ASN A 42 -1.37 15.06 7.71
CA ASN A 42 -2.09 15.13 8.99
C ASN A 42 -3.61 15.23 8.73
N PRO A 43 -4.26 14.10 8.40
CA PRO A 43 -5.70 14.06 8.19
C PRO A 43 -6.44 14.29 9.51
N ASN A 44 -7.52 15.09 9.45
CA ASN A 44 -8.42 15.35 10.57
C ASN A 44 -9.22 14.11 10.96
N ASP A 45 -9.71 14.06 12.20
CA ASP A 45 -10.37 12.88 12.77
C ASP A 45 -11.57 12.39 11.96
N GLU A 46 -12.34 13.31 11.38
CA GLU A 46 -13.48 13.02 10.50
C GLU A 46 -13.10 12.24 9.24
N LYS A 47 -11.84 12.36 8.79
CA LYS A 47 -11.33 11.69 7.59
C LYS A 47 -10.59 10.38 7.90
N GLN A 48 -10.32 10.07 9.17
CA GLN A 48 -9.53 8.89 9.56
C GLN A 48 -10.17 7.57 9.12
N MET A 49 -11.51 7.46 9.22
CA MET A 49 -12.23 6.26 8.79
C MET A 49 -12.07 6.02 7.28
N VAL A 50 -12.25 7.08 6.48
CA VAL A 50 -12.10 7.01 5.02
C VAL A 50 -10.65 6.73 4.65
N LEU A 51 -9.70 7.39 5.30
CA LEU A 51 -8.28 7.12 5.11
C LEU A 51 -7.94 5.65 5.39
N GLY A 52 -8.45 5.06 6.49
CA GLY A 52 -8.25 3.66 6.83
C GLY A 52 -8.69 2.70 5.72
N LEU A 53 -9.80 3.01 5.05
CA LEU A 53 -10.32 2.26 3.92
C LEU A 53 -9.39 2.34 2.69
N TYR A 54 -8.93 3.55 2.36
CA TYR A 54 -8.02 3.77 1.23
C TYR A 54 -6.63 3.15 1.47
N ARG A 55 -6.14 3.21 2.73
CA ARG A 55 -4.93 2.50 3.17
C ARG A 55 -5.05 1.01 2.88
N LYS A 56 -6.16 0.38 3.29
CA LYS A 56 -6.43 -1.03 3.06
C LYS A 56 -6.54 -1.39 1.57
N HIS A 57 -7.17 -0.55 0.76
CA HIS A 57 -7.23 -0.75 -0.68
C HIS A 57 -5.84 -0.70 -1.34
N LEU A 58 -4.95 0.19 -0.88
CA LEU A 58 -3.58 0.25 -1.39
C LEU A 58 -2.79 -1.02 -1.05
N GLN A 59 -3.01 -1.58 0.14
CA GLN A 59 -2.45 -2.89 0.52
C GLN A 59 -2.96 -3.98 -0.42
N TYR A 60 -4.26 -4.02 -0.74
CA TYR A 60 -4.81 -4.97 -1.70
C TYR A 60 -4.21 -4.82 -3.11
N MET A 61 -4.03 -3.58 -3.58
CA MET A 61 -3.32 -3.32 -4.85
C MET A 61 -1.91 -3.91 -4.85
N ALA A 62 -1.21 -3.86 -3.72
CA ALA A 62 0.12 -4.40 -3.59
C ALA A 62 0.16 -5.94 -3.56
N ILE A 63 -0.81 -6.59 -2.91
CA ILE A 63 -0.73 -8.04 -2.62
C ILE A 63 -1.63 -8.93 -3.49
N CYS A 64 -2.80 -8.47 -3.95
CA CYS A 64 -3.80 -9.33 -4.60
C CYS A 64 -3.36 -9.82 -5.99
N ARG A 65 -2.66 -8.97 -6.72
CA ARG A 65 -2.08 -9.28 -8.05
C ARG A 65 -0.59 -8.98 -8.05
N PHE A 66 0.07 -9.38 -6.98
CA PHE A 66 1.51 -9.19 -6.86
C PHE A 66 2.24 -9.97 -7.97
N PRO A 67 3.22 -9.38 -8.67
CA PRO A 67 3.81 -8.05 -8.47
C PRO A 67 3.29 -6.95 -9.42
N ASP A 68 2.24 -7.20 -10.21
CA ASP A 68 1.78 -6.38 -11.36
C ASP A 68 1.71 -4.87 -11.08
N TYR A 69 1.26 -4.48 -9.88
CA TYR A 69 1.06 -3.06 -9.51
C TYR A 69 2.08 -2.53 -8.50
N LEU A 70 3.04 -3.36 -8.08
CA LEU A 70 3.97 -3.06 -7.00
C LEU A 70 4.80 -1.80 -7.29
N GLU A 71 5.33 -1.70 -8.51
CA GLU A 71 6.13 -0.54 -8.92
C GLU A 71 5.33 0.76 -8.79
N GLN A 72 4.09 0.76 -9.27
CA GLN A 72 3.22 1.93 -9.22
C GLN A 72 2.85 2.29 -7.77
N VAL A 73 2.57 1.30 -6.93
CA VAL A 73 2.33 1.50 -5.49
C VAL A 73 3.56 2.13 -4.82
N PHE A 74 4.77 1.62 -5.08
CA PHE A 74 5.99 2.21 -4.54
C PHE A 74 6.22 3.63 -5.04
N ARG A 75 6.00 3.90 -6.33
CA ARG A 75 6.13 5.26 -6.89
C ARG A 75 5.21 6.24 -6.15
N ILE A 76 3.96 5.87 -5.90
CA ILE A 76 2.99 6.70 -5.16
C ILE A 76 3.52 6.99 -3.75
N ILE A 77 3.87 5.93 -3.00
CA ILE A 77 4.26 6.09 -1.59
C ILE A 77 5.58 6.83 -1.47
N LEU A 78 6.62 6.43 -2.20
CA LEU A 78 7.94 7.06 -2.10
C LEU A 78 7.93 8.52 -2.55
N ASN A 79 7.15 8.86 -3.58
CA ASN A 79 6.96 10.26 -3.97
C ASN A 79 6.29 11.07 -2.86
N GLY A 80 5.25 10.50 -2.24
CA GLY A 80 4.56 11.18 -1.15
C GLY A 80 5.39 11.33 0.13
N MET A 81 6.21 10.33 0.46
CA MET A 81 7.15 10.38 1.58
C MET A 81 8.24 11.42 1.33
N ARG A 82 8.84 11.44 0.13
CA ARG A 82 9.84 12.44 -0.27
C ARG A 82 9.34 13.87 -0.07
N ASN A 83 8.08 14.13 -0.42
CA ASN A 83 7.49 15.46 -0.38
C ASN A 83 6.72 15.75 0.91
N PHE A 84 6.74 14.85 1.90
CA PHE A 84 5.93 14.96 3.14
C PHE A 84 4.45 15.27 2.87
N SER A 85 3.88 14.66 1.83
CA SER A 85 2.54 14.94 1.31
C SER A 85 1.55 13.79 1.49
N LEU A 86 2.01 12.65 2.02
CA LEU A 86 1.19 11.51 2.38
C LEU A 86 1.19 11.26 3.89
N TYR A 87 0.17 10.55 4.35
CA TYR A 87 0.08 10.09 5.73
C TYR A 87 1.27 9.16 6.07
N PRO A 88 2.09 9.47 7.09
CA PRO A 88 3.35 8.76 7.35
C PRO A 88 3.23 7.24 7.55
N LEU A 89 2.12 6.77 8.13
CA LEU A 89 1.95 5.34 8.40
C LEU A 89 1.67 4.50 7.15
N LEU A 90 1.37 5.11 6.00
CA LEU A 90 1.15 4.38 4.74
C LEU A 90 2.35 3.50 4.35
N TRP A 91 3.57 3.96 4.63
CA TRP A 91 4.78 3.17 4.40
C TRP A 91 4.79 1.90 5.26
N ASN A 92 4.45 2.05 6.54
CA ASN A 92 4.37 0.91 7.46
C ASN A 92 3.27 -0.06 7.07
N ASP A 93 2.10 0.43 6.63
CA ASP A 93 1.01 -0.43 6.15
C ASP A 93 1.43 -1.25 4.94
N LEU A 94 2.14 -0.64 4.00
CA LEU A 94 2.65 -1.35 2.83
C LEU A 94 3.63 -2.45 3.26
N LEU A 95 4.58 -2.15 4.13
CA LEU A 95 5.54 -3.14 4.65
C LEU A 95 4.84 -4.29 5.37
N LEU A 96 3.86 -3.98 6.24
CA LEU A 96 3.06 -4.98 6.93
C LEU A 96 2.30 -5.91 5.97
N SER A 97 1.93 -5.41 4.79
CA SER A 97 1.24 -6.22 3.77
C SER A 97 2.11 -7.36 3.23
N PHE A 98 3.43 -7.20 3.25
CA PHE A 98 4.40 -8.24 2.86
C PHE A 98 4.84 -9.11 4.04
N GLY A 99 4.23 -8.96 5.22
CA GLY A 99 4.63 -9.65 6.42
C GLY A 99 5.86 -9.04 7.11
N PHE A 100 6.34 -7.86 6.68
CA PHE A 100 7.39 -7.15 7.41
C PHE A 100 6.81 -6.50 8.65
N TYR A 101 6.96 -7.17 9.79
CA TYR A 101 6.73 -6.58 11.10
C TYR A 101 7.93 -5.72 11.50
N VAL A 102 7.76 -4.40 11.46
CA VAL A 102 8.66 -3.51 12.21
C VAL A 102 8.09 -3.34 13.61
N GLN A 103 8.36 -4.30 14.49
CA GLN A 103 8.25 -4.03 15.92
C GLN A 103 9.35 -3.03 16.29
N LEU A 104 9.01 -1.80 16.69
CA LEU A 104 10.01 -0.90 17.29
C LEU A 104 9.52 -0.49 18.69
N PRO A 105 10.39 -0.69 19.70
CA PRO A 105 11.53 0.22 19.84
C PRO A 105 12.94 -0.39 19.79
N ASN A 106 13.13 -1.72 19.64
CA ASN A 106 14.47 -2.33 19.80
C ASN A 106 14.99 -3.17 18.62
N VAL A 107 14.36 -3.09 17.45
CA VAL A 107 14.89 -3.77 16.26
C VAL A 107 15.99 -2.91 15.64
N GLN A 108 17.24 -3.35 15.82
CA GLN A 108 18.39 -2.68 15.23
C GLN A 108 18.29 -2.72 13.70
N LEU A 109 18.50 -1.58 13.05
CA LEU A 109 18.45 -1.44 11.58
C LEU A 109 19.23 -2.53 10.80
N PRO A 110 20.40 -3.01 11.25
CA PRO A 110 21.11 -4.11 10.58
C PRO A 110 20.34 -5.44 10.56
N TYR A 111 19.58 -5.73 11.62
CA TYR A 111 18.76 -6.94 11.70
C TYR A 111 17.59 -6.89 10.72
N LEU A 112 16.91 -5.74 10.62
CA LEU A 112 15.85 -5.53 9.64
C LEU A 112 16.37 -5.67 8.21
N ILE A 113 17.55 -5.11 7.90
CA ILE A 113 18.20 -5.26 6.59
C ILE A 113 18.53 -6.73 6.31
N ALA A 114 18.97 -7.49 7.32
CA ALA A 114 19.27 -8.92 7.16
C ALA A 114 18.01 -9.73 6.85
N GLU A 115 16.90 -9.50 7.56
CA GLU A 115 15.62 -10.19 7.31
C GLU A 115 15.01 -9.77 5.96
N LEU A 116 15.12 -8.50 5.57
CA LEU A 116 14.72 -8.03 4.23
C LEU A 116 15.52 -8.75 3.13
N LYS A 117 16.84 -8.88 3.29
CA LYS A 117 17.70 -9.62 2.35
C LYS A 117 17.37 -11.10 2.32
N LYS A 118 17.13 -11.72 3.48
CA LYS A 118 16.77 -13.12 3.59
C LYS A 118 15.42 -13.39 2.92
N TYR A 119 14.42 -12.57 3.18
CA TYR A 119 13.12 -12.63 2.52
C TYR A 119 13.30 -12.50 1.01
N ALA A 120 13.97 -11.44 0.53
CA ALA A 120 14.24 -11.23 -0.89
C ALA A 120 14.93 -12.45 -1.55
N ASN A 121 15.95 -13.01 -0.92
CA ASN A 121 16.66 -14.18 -1.45
C ASN A 121 15.87 -15.49 -1.37
N SER A 122 14.90 -15.58 -0.46
CA SER A 122 14.03 -16.76 -0.29
C SER A 122 12.78 -16.72 -1.19
N GLN A 123 12.45 -15.56 -1.75
CA GLN A 123 11.39 -15.46 -2.73
C GLN A 123 11.89 -16.08 -4.05
N PRO A 124 11.16 -17.05 -4.64
CA PRO A 124 11.53 -17.64 -5.94
C PRO A 124 11.51 -16.65 -7.12
N LEU A 125 11.21 -15.37 -6.85
CA LEU A 125 11.11 -14.26 -7.80
C LEU A 125 12.43 -13.54 -8.08
N PHE A 126 13.44 -13.70 -7.20
CA PHE A 126 14.75 -13.05 -7.34
C PHE A 126 15.89 -14.05 -7.55
N CYS A 127 15.58 -15.34 -7.73
CA CYS A 127 16.56 -16.29 -8.26
C CYS A 127 17.01 -15.78 -9.63
N ALA A 128 18.28 -15.38 -9.68
CA ALA A 128 18.93 -14.76 -10.82
C ALA A 128 18.65 -15.54 -12.10
N ASN A 129 18.10 -14.86 -13.10
CA ASN A 129 18.45 -15.23 -14.46
C ASN A 129 19.84 -14.63 -14.73
N GLU A 130 20.69 -15.51 -15.25
CA GLU A 130 22.12 -15.38 -15.55
C GLU A 130 22.55 -14.06 -16.22
#